data_AF-A0A329W1E2-F1
#
_entry.id   AF-A0A329W1E2-F1
#
_cell.length_a   1.000
_cell.length_b   1.000
_cell.length_c   1.000
_cell.angle_alpha   90.00
_cell.angle_beta   90.00
_cell.angle_gamma   90.00
#
_symmetry.space_group_name_H-M   'P 1'
#
loop_
_entity.id
_entity.type
_entity.pdbx_description
1 polymer ?
#
loop_
_entity_poly.entity_id
_entity_poly.type
_entity_poly.pdbx_seq_one_letter_code
_entity_poly.pdbx_strand_id
1 'polypeptide(L)'
;MFLSEVRFTQLKNGFSSFGALTRKPQFGGYSLLADGIMFAIIADGELYLRGNGHAEVLFKARGMKNYIYSKKGVPVTLRYYQVVESLWQDQELLSQYAYLAYHYSFIEMAGKKKMPERLKDLPNLGMSLERQLWKVGICKVEDLRLLGAKASYLKLHQYKRNSNVSLLLALAGAIEGCHSAVLPVQIRNDLLRWHKELAC
;
A
#
# COMPACT_ATOMS: atom_id res chain seq x y z
N MET A 1 6.62 24.82 -11.61
CA MET A 1 5.68 25.93 -11.93
C MET A 1 4.45 25.78 -11.04
N PHE A 2 3.89 26.88 -10.52
CA PHE A 2 2.72 26.85 -9.65
C PHE A 2 1.42 26.99 -10.45
N LEU A 3 0.32 26.47 -9.91
CA LEU A 3 -1.02 26.76 -10.41
C LEU A 3 -1.29 28.26 -10.31
N SER A 4 -2.05 28.86 -11.24
CA SER A 4 -2.40 30.28 -11.15
C SER A 4 -3.18 30.57 -9.87
N GLU A 5 -3.08 31.79 -9.33
CA GLU A 5 -3.76 32.18 -8.10
C GLU A 5 -5.28 32.03 -8.19
N VAL A 6 -5.86 32.33 -9.37
CA VAL A 6 -7.28 32.15 -9.66
C VAL A 6 -7.68 30.68 -9.55
N ARG A 7 -6.98 29.80 -10.27
CA ARG A 7 -7.26 28.35 -10.24
C ARG A 7 -7.02 27.76 -8.85
N PHE A 8 -6.00 28.24 -8.12
CA PHE A 8 -5.75 27.79 -6.75
C PHE A 8 -6.86 28.23 -5.80
N THR A 9 -7.39 29.44 -5.97
CA THR A 9 -8.52 29.94 -5.17
C THR A 9 -9.80 29.18 -5.48
N GLN A 10 -10.12 28.93 -6.75
CA GLN A 10 -11.25 28.08 -7.17
C GLN A 10 -11.17 26.69 -6.55
N LEU A 11 -9.98 26.07 -6.60
CA LEU A 11 -9.73 24.79 -5.96
C LEU A 11 -9.96 24.87 -4.45
N LYS A 12 -9.38 25.87 -3.77
CA LYS A 12 -9.52 26.04 -2.32
C LYS A 12 -10.99 26.23 -1.90
N ASN A 13 -11.76 27.03 -2.64
CA ASN A 13 -13.17 27.28 -2.36
C ASN A 13 -13.99 26.00 -2.51
N GLY A 14 -13.75 25.27 -3.60
CA GLY A 14 -14.37 23.97 -3.86
C GLY A 14 -13.98 22.89 -2.85
N PHE A 15 -12.88 23.07 -2.12
CA PHE A 15 -12.35 22.14 -1.12
C PHE A 15 -12.55 22.53 0.34
N SER A 16 -13.13 23.71 0.60
CA SER A 16 -13.32 24.21 1.96
C SER A 16 -14.08 23.24 2.87
N SER A 17 -14.90 22.34 2.32
CA SER A 17 -15.66 21.31 3.03
C SER A 17 -14.92 20.00 3.31
N PHE A 18 -13.73 19.76 2.76
CA PHE A 18 -13.03 18.45 2.80
C PHE A 18 -11.83 18.39 3.75
N GLY A 19 -11.70 19.35 4.65
CA GLY A 19 -10.64 19.40 5.66
C GLY A 19 -9.47 20.30 5.29
N ALA A 20 -8.39 20.22 6.08
CA ALA A 20 -7.26 21.13 5.94
C ALA A 20 -6.39 20.75 4.73
N LEU A 21 -6.38 21.61 3.70
CA LEU A 21 -5.54 21.42 2.53
C LEU A 21 -4.07 21.67 2.87
N THR A 22 -3.22 20.67 2.67
CA THR A 22 -1.77 20.76 2.83
C THR A 22 -1.06 20.44 1.51
N ARG A 23 0.16 20.95 1.36
CA ARG A 23 1.00 20.74 0.16
C ARG A 23 2.30 20.05 0.55
N LYS A 24 2.76 19.10 -0.26
CA LYS A 24 4.04 18.42 -0.07
C LYS A 24 4.82 18.34 -1.38
N PRO A 25 6.13 18.72 -1.43
CA PRO A 25 6.95 18.54 -2.62
C PRO A 25 7.06 17.04 -2.97
N GLN A 26 6.59 16.66 -4.16
CA GLN A 26 6.60 15.25 -4.60
C GLN A 26 6.33 15.15 -6.10
N PHE A 27 6.93 14.14 -6.75
CA PHE A 27 6.73 13.81 -8.17
C PHE A 27 6.99 14.98 -9.14
N GLY A 28 8.02 15.79 -8.88
CA GLY A 28 8.35 16.94 -9.76
C GLY A 28 7.45 18.16 -9.60
N GLY A 29 6.48 18.12 -8.67
CA GLY A 29 5.60 19.23 -8.34
C GLY A 29 5.20 19.22 -6.86
N TYR A 30 3.96 19.58 -6.59
CA TYR A 30 3.38 19.57 -5.25
C TYR A 30 2.19 18.63 -5.21
N SER A 31 2.24 17.63 -4.33
CA SER A 31 1.06 16.86 -3.99
C SER A 31 0.15 17.67 -3.06
N LEU A 32 -1.15 17.59 -3.31
CA LEU A 32 -2.20 18.13 -2.47
C LEU A 32 -2.79 17.02 -1.61
N LEU A 33 -2.93 17.32 -0.32
CA LEU A 33 -3.50 16.43 0.66
C LEU A 33 -4.62 17.14 1.41
N ALA A 34 -5.70 16.44 1.68
CA ALA A 34 -6.75 16.86 2.59
C ALA A 34 -6.78 15.85 3.74
N ASP A 35 -6.65 16.31 4.98
CA ASP A 35 -6.55 15.46 6.19
C ASP A 35 -5.54 14.31 6.06
N GLY A 36 -4.39 14.62 5.45
CA GLY A 36 -3.31 13.65 5.20
C GLY A 36 -3.54 12.69 4.02
N ILE A 37 -4.67 12.78 3.33
CA ILE A 37 -5.00 11.94 2.16
C ILE A 37 -4.61 12.66 0.88
N MET A 38 -3.64 12.11 0.17
CA MET A 38 -3.20 12.62 -1.12
C MET A 38 -4.22 12.30 -2.23
N PHE A 39 -4.78 13.35 -2.83
CA PHE A 39 -5.82 13.23 -3.85
C PHE A 39 -5.50 13.97 -5.16
N ALA A 40 -4.50 14.84 -5.19
CA ALA A 40 -4.12 15.58 -6.41
C ALA A 40 -2.64 15.95 -6.44
N ILE A 41 -2.15 16.34 -7.61
CA ILE A 41 -0.81 16.90 -7.86
C ILE A 41 -0.97 18.20 -8.64
N ILE A 42 -0.17 19.21 -8.29
CA ILE A 42 0.07 20.39 -9.11
C ILE A 42 1.47 20.25 -9.71
N ALA A 43 1.55 20.21 -11.03
CA ALA A 43 2.80 20.15 -11.78
C ALA A 43 2.66 20.96 -13.08
N ASP A 44 3.72 21.65 -13.48
CA ASP A 44 3.76 22.41 -14.75
C ASP A 44 2.57 23.39 -14.95
N GLY A 45 2.09 23.99 -13.86
CA GLY A 45 0.98 24.96 -13.90
C GLY A 45 -0.41 24.33 -14.02
N GLU A 46 -0.49 23.00 -13.97
CA GLU A 46 -1.70 22.23 -14.18
C GLU A 46 -2.07 21.41 -12.93
N LEU A 47 -3.37 21.14 -12.76
CA LEU A 47 -3.90 20.29 -11.70
C LEU A 47 -4.16 18.89 -12.25
N TYR A 48 -3.73 17.88 -11.51
CA TYR A 48 -3.98 16.50 -11.83
C TYR A 48 -4.68 15.81 -10.65
N LEU A 49 -5.87 15.26 -10.89
CA LEU A 49 -6.65 14.54 -9.89
C LEU A 49 -6.28 13.06 -9.87
N ARG A 50 -6.15 12.46 -8.69
CA ARG A 50 -5.84 11.04 -8.55
C ARG A 50 -7.02 10.18 -9.00
N GLY A 51 -6.80 9.34 -10.00
CA GLY A 51 -7.78 8.35 -10.44
C GLY A 51 -7.60 7.04 -9.69
N ASN A 52 -8.51 6.75 -8.77
CA ASN A 52 -8.64 5.47 -8.07
C ASN A 52 -10.09 4.97 -8.21
N GLY A 53 -10.28 3.65 -8.29
CA GLY A 53 -11.63 3.06 -8.34
C GLY A 53 -12.47 3.61 -9.50
N HIS A 54 -13.71 4.01 -9.22
CA HIS A 54 -14.62 4.55 -10.24
C HIS A 54 -14.19 5.91 -10.80
N ALA A 55 -13.46 6.72 -10.01
CA ALA A 55 -12.97 8.03 -10.47
C ALA A 55 -12.07 7.89 -11.70
N GLU A 56 -11.24 6.84 -11.76
CA GLU A 56 -10.38 6.58 -12.91
C GLU A 56 -11.17 6.35 -14.20
N VAL A 57 -12.29 5.61 -14.12
CA VAL A 57 -13.15 5.34 -15.29
C VAL A 57 -13.76 6.64 -15.80
N LEU A 58 -14.29 7.45 -14.89
CA LEU A 58 -14.89 8.75 -15.22
C LEU A 58 -13.86 9.69 -15.86
N PHE A 59 -12.66 9.78 -15.29
CA PHE A 59 -11.61 10.69 -15.79
C PHE A 59 -11.16 10.30 -17.19
N LYS A 60 -11.01 9.00 -17.46
CA LYS A 60 -10.71 8.50 -18.80
C LYS A 60 -11.85 8.78 -19.79
N ALA A 61 -13.10 8.55 -19.40
CA ALA A 61 -14.26 8.85 -20.24
C ALA A 61 -14.38 10.34 -20.60
N ARG A 62 -13.90 11.23 -19.72
CA ARG A 62 -13.85 12.68 -19.94
C ARG A 62 -12.62 13.13 -20.75
N GLY A 63 -11.76 12.21 -21.18
CA GLY A 63 -10.57 12.50 -21.98
C GLY A 63 -9.41 13.13 -21.20
N MET A 64 -9.41 13.02 -19.86
CA MET A 64 -8.32 13.54 -19.03
C MET A 64 -7.05 12.70 -19.23
N LYS A 65 -5.90 13.36 -19.39
CA LYS A 65 -4.62 12.70 -19.68
C LYS A 65 -3.83 12.39 -18.42
N ASN A 66 -3.13 11.25 -18.40
CA ASN A 66 -2.27 10.88 -17.28
C ASN A 66 -1.07 11.83 -17.12
N TYR A 67 -0.67 12.04 -15.87
CA TYR A 67 0.58 12.70 -15.52
C TYR A 67 1.76 11.74 -15.74
N ILE A 68 2.78 12.21 -16.45
CA ILE A 68 4.02 11.46 -16.70
C ILE A 68 5.15 12.15 -15.93
N TYR A 69 5.67 11.44 -14.93
CA TYR A 69 6.75 11.91 -14.09
C TYR A 69 8.09 11.28 -14.52
N SER A 70 9.14 12.09 -14.68
CA SER A 70 10.48 11.56 -14.96
C SER A 70 11.22 11.22 -13.66
N LYS A 71 11.49 9.93 -13.44
CA LYS A 71 12.28 9.43 -12.31
C LYS A 71 13.65 9.01 -12.79
N LYS A 72 14.68 9.79 -12.48
CA LYS A 72 16.07 9.56 -12.94
C LYS A 72 16.17 9.38 -14.47
N GLY A 73 15.43 10.20 -15.23
CA GLY A 73 15.39 10.15 -16.69
C GLY A 73 14.44 9.09 -17.27
N VAL A 74 13.84 8.22 -16.44
CA VAL A 74 12.88 7.22 -16.90
C VAL A 74 11.45 7.75 -16.73
N PRO A 75 10.62 7.77 -17.79
CA PRO A 75 9.23 8.19 -17.68
C PRO A 75 8.40 7.18 -16.88
N VAL A 76 7.64 7.68 -15.91
CA VAL A 76 6.73 6.90 -15.07
C VAL A 76 5.34 7.52 -15.18
N THR A 77 4.41 6.79 -15.78
CA THR A 77 3.00 7.20 -15.85
C THR A 77 2.34 6.99 -14.50
N LEU A 78 1.79 8.06 -13.92
CA LEU A 78 1.07 8.02 -12.66
C LEU A 78 -0.45 8.06 -12.92
N ARG A 79 -1.23 7.49 -11.99
CA ARG A 79 -2.71 7.54 -12.02
C ARG A 79 -3.24 8.90 -11.54
N TYR A 80 -2.70 9.97 -12.09
CA TYR A 80 -3.16 11.33 -11.89
C TYR A 80 -3.56 11.89 -13.25
N TYR A 81 -4.72 12.52 -13.33
CA TYR A 81 -5.37 12.87 -14.58
C TYR A 81 -5.56 14.38 -14.66
N GLN A 82 -5.07 15.00 -15.73
CA GLN A 82 -5.09 16.45 -15.91
C GLN A 82 -6.54 16.95 -15.95
N VAL A 83 -6.83 17.95 -15.13
CA VAL A 83 -8.11 18.66 -15.15
C VAL A 83 -8.22 19.43 -16.45
N VAL A 84 -9.23 19.10 -17.25
CA VAL A 84 -9.52 19.76 -18.53
C VAL A 84 -10.16 21.13 -18.31
N GLU A 85 -10.01 22.04 -19.28
CA GLU A 85 -10.49 23.41 -19.17
C GLU A 85 -11.99 23.52 -18.91
N SER A 86 -12.79 22.61 -19.47
CA SER A 86 -14.24 22.59 -19.23
C SER A 86 -14.62 22.38 -17.76
N LEU A 87 -13.74 21.76 -16.95
CA LEU A 87 -13.96 21.63 -15.51
C LEU A 87 -13.63 22.94 -14.79
N TRP A 88 -12.61 23.69 -15.22
CA TRP A 88 -12.29 25.00 -14.63
C TRP A 88 -13.40 26.03 -14.84
N GLN A 89 -14.23 25.84 -15.86
CA GLN A 89 -15.38 26.69 -16.18
C GLN A 89 -16.64 26.36 -15.36
N ASP A 90 -16.67 25.20 -14.68
CA ASP A 90 -17.80 24.73 -13.88
C ASP A 90 -17.31 24.35 -12.48
N GLN A 91 -17.44 25.29 -11.54
CA GLN A 91 -16.95 25.14 -10.17
C GLN A 91 -17.60 23.96 -9.45
N GLU A 92 -18.88 23.69 -9.70
CA GLU A 92 -19.60 22.59 -9.06
C GLU A 92 -19.07 21.25 -9.58
N LEU A 93 -18.94 21.13 -10.91
CA LEU A 93 -18.42 19.91 -11.53
C LEU A 93 -16.95 19.67 -11.16
N LEU A 94 -16.12 20.72 -11.08
CA LEU A 94 -14.74 20.61 -10.59
C LEU A 94 -14.71 20.07 -9.16
N SER A 95 -15.54 20.62 -8.27
CA SER A 95 -15.68 20.15 -6.89
C SER A 95 -16.10 18.69 -6.82
N GLN A 96 -17.05 18.25 -7.66
CA GLN A 96 -17.48 16.85 -7.72
C GLN A 96 -16.36 15.91 -8.16
N TYR A 97 -15.62 16.26 -9.22
CA TYR A 97 -14.51 15.44 -9.71
C TYR A 97 -13.40 15.31 -8.68
N ALA A 98 -13.10 16.41 -8.01
CA ALA A 98 -12.04 16.46 -7.04
C ALA A 98 -12.44 15.77 -5.72
N TYR A 99 -13.72 15.84 -5.34
CA TYR A 99 -14.30 15.01 -4.28
C TYR A 99 -14.21 13.51 -4.60
N LEU A 100 -14.54 13.09 -5.82
CA LEU A 100 -14.40 11.69 -6.23
C LEU A 100 -12.94 11.22 -6.09
N ALA A 101 -11.97 12.03 -6.52
CA ALA A 101 -10.55 11.71 -6.35
C ALA A 101 -10.18 11.54 -4.86
N TYR A 102 -10.65 12.45 -4.00
CA TYR A 102 -10.43 12.36 -2.55
C TYR A 102 -11.10 11.13 -1.94
N HIS A 103 -12.40 10.93 -2.19
CA HIS A 103 -13.21 9.85 -1.63
C HIS A 103 -12.63 8.47 -1.97
N TYR A 104 -12.27 8.22 -3.23
CA TYR A 104 -11.64 6.95 -3.61
C TYR A 104 -10.20 6.80 -3.09
N SER A 105 -9.49 7.90 -2.87
CA SER A 105 -8.18 7.87 -2.18
C SER A 105 -8.32 7.53 -0.71
N PHE A 106 -9.36 8.05 -0.04
CA PHE A 106 -9.70 7.71 1.33
C PHE A 106 -10.08 6.23 1.46
N ILE A 107 -10.97 5.72 0.61
CA ILE A 107 -11.34 4.31 0.60
C ILE A 107 -10.13 3.41 0.35
N GLU A 108 -9.26 3.75 -0.62
CA GLU A 108 -8.02 3.00 -0.87
C GLU A 108 -7.10 2.99 0.36
N MET A 109 -6.97 4.13 1.06
CA MET A 109 -6.18 4.22 2.30
C MET A 109 -6.79 3.42 3.45
N ALA A 110 -8.10 3.54 3.66
CA ALA A 110 -8.82 2.80 4.70
C ALA A 110 -8.84 1.29 4.41
N GLY A 111 -8.94 0.90 3.14
CA GLY A 111 -8.81 -0.48 2.68
C GLY A 111 -7.41 -1.05 2.87
N LYS A 112 -6.35 -0.27 2.65
CA LYS A 112 -4.97 -0.68 2.95
C LYS A 112 -4.74 -0.91 4.44
N LYS A 113 -5.39 -0.15 5.32
CA LYS A 113 -5.41 -0.44 6.78
C LYS A 113 -6.12 -1.76 7.12
N LYS A 114 -6.99 -2.26 6.23
CA LYS A 114 -7.72 -3.54 6.38
C LYS A 114 -7.11 -4.70 5.60
N MET A 115 -6.11 -4.46 4.74
CA MET A 115 -5.42 -5.57 4.08
C MET A 115 -4.65 -6.34 5.15
N PRO A 116 -4.83 -7.68 5.25
CA PRO A 116 -4.08 -8.47 6.20
C PRO A 116 -2.59 -8.22 5.94
N GLU A 117 -1.81 -8.12 7.02
CA GLU A 117 -0.35 -8.10 6.95
C GLU A 117 0.06 -9.18 5.94
N ARG A 118 0.89 -8.84 4.95
CA ARG A 118 1.37 -9.88 4.04
C ARG A 118 2.36 -10.74 4.80
N LEU A 119 2.46 -12.01 4.45
CA LEU A 119 3.42 -12.93 5.06
C LEU A 119 4.84 -12.35 4.98
N LYS A 120 5.24 -11.78 3.83
CA LYS A 120 6.56 -11.14 3.66
C LYS A 120 6.84 -9.91 4.54
N ASP A 121 5.81 -9.35 5.16
CA ASP A 121 5.92 -8.15 5.98
C ASP A 121 6.02 -8.51 7.47
N LEU A 122 5.81 -9.78 7.83
CA LEU A 122 6.04 -10.29 9.18
C LEU A 122 7.53 -10.37 9.50
N PRO A 123 7.91 -10.23 10.78
CA PRO A 123 9.28 -10.46 11.23
C PRO A 123 9.82 -11.80 10.73
N ASN A 124 11.08 -11.81 10.28
CA ASN A 124 11.80 -12.99 9.79
C ASN A 124 11.30 -13.59 8.47
N LEU A 125 10.19 -13.11 7.89
CA LEU A 125 9.64 -13.64 6.65
C LEU A 125 9.99 -12.74 5.47
N GLY A 126 10.79 -13.24 4.53
CA GLY A 126 11.06 -12.57 3.26
C GLY A 126 10.16 -13.06 2.12
N MET A 127 10.17 -12.35 0.99
CA MET A 127 9.47 -12.72 -0.26
C MET A 127 9.70 -14.17 -0.69
N SER A 128 10.92 -14.69 -0.50
CA SER A 128 11.27 -16.07 -0.85
C SER A 128 10.48 -17.07 -0.01
N LEU A 129 10.39 -16.83 1.31
CA LEU A 129 9.68 -17.70 2.23
C LEU A 129 8.16 -17.57 2.07
N GLU A 130 7.63 -16.37 1.81
CA GLU A 130 6.21 -16.18 1.42
C GLU A 130 5.83 -17.06 0.22
N ARG A 131 6.66 -17.10 -0.83
CA ARG A 131 6.41 -17.96 -2.00
C ARG A 131 6.41 -19.44 -1.65
N GLN A 132 7.27 -19.88 -0.72
CA GLN A 132 7.29 -21.28 -0.28
C GLN A 132 6.04 -21.63 0.53
N LEU A 133 5.62 -20.74 1.43
CA LEU A 133 4.39 -20.88 2.20
C LEU A 133 3.16 -21.03 1.29
N TRP A 134 3.08 -20.24 0.21
CA TRP A 134 2.02 -20.40 -0.81
C TRP A 134 2.00 -21.78 -1.46
N LYS A 135 3.18 -22.35 -1.75
CA LYS A 135 3.28 -23.69 -2.36
C LYS A 135 2.79 -24.80 -1.44
N VAL A 136 2.72 -24.54 -0.14
CA VAL A 136 2.20 -25.48 0.86
C VAL A 136 0.82 -25.07 1.41
N GLY A 137 0.14 -24.15 0.72
CA GLY A 137 -1.24 -23.74 1.03
C GLY A 137 -1.39 -22.78 2.20
N ILE A 138 -0.32 -22.08 2.61
CA ILE A 138 -0.35 -21.03 3.64
C ILE A 138 -0.29 -19.69 2.92
N CYS A 139 -1.45 -19.10 2.66
CA CYS A 139 -1.58 -17.94 1.76
C CYS A 139 -1.68 -16.61 2.50
N LYS A 140 -2.19 -16.63 3.73
CA LYS A 140 -2.43 -15.46 4.56
C LYS A 140 -1.78 -15.58 5.93
N VAL A 141 -1.64 -14.44 6.63
CA VAL A 141 -1.09 -14.41 7.99
C VAL A 141 -2.01 -15.13 8.97
N GLU A 142 -3.32 -15.05 8.76
CA GLU A 142 -4.31 -15.80 9.56
C GLU A 142 -4.10 -17.31 9.43
N ASP A 143 -3.82 -17.81 8.21
CA ASP A 143 -3.53 -19.23 7.98
C ASP A 143 -2.28 -19.66 8.75
N LEU A 144 -1.22 -18.84 8.70
CA LEU A 144 0.03 -19.11 9.42
C LEU A 144 -0.18 -19.13 10.95
N ARG A 145 -0.94 -18.17 11.49
CA ARG A 145 -1.29 -18.10 12.92
C ARG A 145 -2.14 -19.30 13.35
N LEU A 146 -3.12 -19.70 12.54
CA LEU A 146 -4.02 -20.82 12.82
C LEU A 146 -3.29 -22.17 12.79
N LEU A 147 -2.42 -22.39 11.80
CA LEU A 147 -1.61 -23.61 11.69
C LEU A 147 -0.49 -23.68 12.74
N GLY A 148 0.06 -22.53 13.12
CA GLY A 148 1.18 -22.45 14.04
C GLY A 148 2.53 -22.81 13.41
N ALA A 149 3.62 -22.53 14.13
CA ALA A 149 4.99 -22.68 13.62
C ALA A 149 5.36 -24.13 13.26
N LYS A 150 4.99 -25.10 14.13
CA LYS A 150 5.35 -26.52 13.95
C LYS A 150 4.69 -27.14 12.71
N ALA A 151 3.38 -26.99 12.55
CA ALA A 151 2.68 -27.54 11.40
C ALA A 151 3.09 -26.86 10.08
N SER A 152 3.33 -25.55 10.12
CA SER A 152 3.84 -24.80 8.97
C SER A 152 5.25 -25.26 8.56
N TYR A 153 6.11 -25.51 9.54
CA TYR A 153 7.43 -26.09 9.32
C TYR A 153 7.36 -27.48 8.69
N LEU A 154 6.50 -28.37 9.20
CA LEU A 154 6.33 -29.72 8.64
C LEU A 154 5.86 -29.69 7.19
N LYS A 155 4.89 -28.82 6.87
CA LYS A 155 4.42 -28.62 5.50
C LYS A 155 5.55 -28.17 4.57
N LEU A 156 6.37 -27.21 5.01
CA LEU A 156 7.54 -26.76 4.25
C LEU A 156 8.60 -27.86 4.11
N HIS A 157 8.86 -28.63 5.17
CA HIS A 157 9.80 -29.75 5.20
C HIS A 157 9.40 -30.86 4.22
N GLN A 158 8.11 -31.19 4.13
CA GLN A 158 7.59 -32.15 3.16
C GLN A 158 7.75 -31.68 1.70
N TYR A 159 7.53 -30.38 1.45
CA TYR A 159 7.64 -29.80 0.11
C TYR A 159 9.09 -29.63 -0.37
N LYS A 160 9.98 -29.18 0.52
CA LYS A 160 11.43 -29.13 0.32
C LYS A 160 12.07 -29.58 1.62
N ARG A 161 12.76 -30.73 1.62
CA ARG A 161 13.49 -31.29 2.78
C ARG A 161 14.38 -30.23 3.45
N ASN A 162 13.80 -29.47 4.37
CA ASN A 162 14.41 -28.30 4.98
C ASN A 162 14.54 -28.58 6.47
N SER A 163 15.71 -29.06 6.87
CA SER A 163 16.03 -29.43 8.25
C SER A 163 16.54 -28.25 9.09
N ASN A 164 16.40 -27.01 8.60
CA ASN A 164 16.95 -25.85 9.29
C ASN A 164 16.04 -25.39 10.44
N VAL A 165 16.50 -25.56 11.68
CA VAL A 165 15.81 -25.09 12.89
C VAL A 165 15.57 -23.57 12.89
N SER A 166 16.41 -22.80 12.19
CA SER A 166 16.23 -21.35 12.08
C SER A 166 14.92 -20.99 11.37
N LEU A 167 14.44 -21.83 10.46
CA LEU A 167 13.14 -21.65 9.81
C LEU A 167 11.99 -21.83 10.81
N LEU A 168 12.06 -22.85 11.67
CA LEU A 168 11.05 -23.08 12.70
C LEU A 168 10.96 -21.88 13.66
N LEU A 169 12.11 -21.35 14.07
CA LEU A 169 12.18 -20.16 14.92
C LEU A 169 11.74 -18.89 14.18
N ALA A 170 12.04 -18.75 12.88
CA ALA A 170 11.56 -17.63 12.07
C ALA A 170 10.03 -17.62 11.96
N LEU A 171 9.40 -18.78 11.74
CA LEU A 171 7.94 -18.92 11.69
C LEU A 171 7.31 -18.60 13.05
N ALA A 172 7.92 -19.05 14.15
CA ALA A 172 7.44 -18.72 15.49
C ALA A 172 7.56 -17.21 15.78
N GLY A 173 8.70 -16.59 15.47
CA GLY A 173 8.87 -15.14 15.63
C GLY A 173 7.88 -14.34 14.79
N ALA A 174 7.59 -14.79 13.57
CA ALA A 174 6.59 -14.17 12.71
C ALA A 174 5.18 -14.21 13.34
N ILE A 175 4.80 -15.31 13.98
CA ILE A 175 3.50 -15.47 14.65
C ILE A 175 3.42 -14.61 15.91
N GLU A 176 4.48 -14.60 16.73
CA GLU A 176 4.59 -13.80 17.95
C GLU A 176 4.82 -12.30 17.69
N GLY A 177 5.00 -11.90 16.42
CA GLY A 177 5.24 -10.50 16.04
C GLY A 177 6.62 -9.98 16.44
N CYS A 178 7.63 -10.84 16.57
CA CYS A 178 8.97 -10.46 17.00
C CYS A 178 10.10 -11.10 16.17
N HIS A 179 11.30 -10.52 16.21
CA HIS A 179 12.47 -11.15 15.56
C HIS A 179 12.82 -12.47 16.26
N SER A 180 13.24 -13.49 15.54
CA SER A 180 13.51 -14.83 16.09
C SER A 180 14.55 -14.83 17.21
N ALA A 181 15.45 -13.84 17.22
CA ALA A 181 16.46 -13.60 18.27
C ALA A 181 15.86 -13.16 19.62
N VAL A 182 14.66 -12.57 19.64
CA VAL A 182 13.98 -12.09 20.86
C VAL A 182 12.77 -12.94 21.25
N LEU A 183 12.59 -14.11 20.63
CA LEU A 183 11.56 -15.07 21.03
C LEU A 183 11.67 -15.42 22.53
N PRO A 184 10.53 -15.51 23.25
CA PRO A 184 10.52 -15.94 24.65
C PRO A 184 11.30 -17.25 24.83
N VAL A 185 12.15 -17.29 25.87
CA VAL A 185 13.07 -18.41 26.12
C VAL A 185 12.33 -19.74 26.22
N GLN A 186 11.15 -19.75 26.86
CA GLN A 186 10.33 -20.95 26.98
C GLN A 186 9.90 -21.50 25.61
N ILE A 187 9.28 -20.66 24.77
CA ILE A 187 8.84 -21.03 23.42
C ILE A 187 10.02 -21.51 22.59
N ARG A 188 11.16 -20.80 22.64
CA ARG A 188 12.38 -21.19 21.93
C ARG A 188 12.83 -22.59 22.35
N ASN A 189 12.94 -22.84 23.65
CA ASN A 189 13.41 -24.13 24.16
C ASN A 189 12.48 -25.28 23.77
N ASP A 190 11.16 -25.05 23.83
CA ASP A 190 10.15 -26.04 23.43
C ASP A 190 10.23 -26.37 21.94
N LEU A 191 10.47 -25.38 21.09
CA LEU A 191 10.67 -25.58 19.64
C LEU A 191 11.98 -26.30 19.32
N LEU A 192 13.06 -25.95 20.02
CA LEU A 192 14.37 -26.62 19.85
C LEU A 192 14.30 -28.08 20.28
N ARG A 193 13.63 -28.39 21.39
CA ARG A 193 13.41 -29.76 21.84
C ARG A 193 12.61 -30.55 20.82
N TRP A 194 11.47 -30.01 20.39
CA TRP A 194 10.61 -30.65 19.39
C TRP A 194 11.33 -30.90 18.05
N HIS A 195 12.15 -29.95 17.58
CA HIS A 195 12.92 -30.15 16.35
C HIS A 195 13.98 -31.25 16.48
N LYS A 196 14.60 -31.42 17.65
CA LYS A 196 15.54 -32.53 17.90
C LYS A 196 14.83 -33.87 17.87
N GLU A 197 13.65 -33.96 18.47
CA GLU A 197 12.81 -35.18 18.46
C GLU A 197 12.38 -35.56 17.04
N LEU A 198 12.15 -34.58 16.15
CA LEU A 198 11.81 -34.81 14.75
C LEU A 198 12.99 -35.35 13.90
N ALA A 199 14.23 -35.09 14.33
CA ALA A 199 15.44 -35.46 13.60
C ALA A 199 15.99 -36.84 14.00
N CYS A 200 15.47 -37.43 15.08
CA CYS A 200 15.73 -38.81 15.51
C CYS A 200 14.76 -39.77 14.82
#